data_AF-A0AAV8FVK5-F1
#
_entry.id   AF-A0AAV8FVK5-F1
#
_cell.length_a   1.000
_cell.length_b   1.000
_cell.length_c   1.000
_cell.angle_alpha   90.00
_cell.angle_beta   90.00
_cell.angle_gamma   90.00
#
_symmetry.space_group_name_H-M   'P 1'
#
loop_
_entity.id
_entity.type
_entity.pdbx_description
1 polymer ?
#
loop_
_entity_poly.entity_id
_entity_poly.type
_entity_poly.pdbx_seq_one_letter_code
_entity_poly.pdbx_strand_id
1 'polypeptide(L)'
;MEDRETIRNLNDQNIGPSKILEYLSIVHGGKDNLHFRRRDVSNMISIDNRKLLGRDVDSTMLHFQRRQESDPEFFYAVEADEDGFVKHIF
;
A
#
# COMPACT_ATOMS: atom_id res chain seq x y z
N MET A 1 -19.59 3.95 0.67
CA MET A 1 -18.61 3.23 1.50
C MET A 1 -18.21 1.91 0.84
N GLU A 2 -19.16 1.25 0.17
CA GLU A 2 -19.03 -0.02 -0.57
C GLU A 2 -17.95 -0.04 -1.68
N ASP A 3 -17.92 0.93 -2.59
CA ASP A 3 -16.97 0.91 -3.72
C ASP A 3 -15.49 0.90 -3.33
N ARG A 4 -15.14 1.55 -2.20
CA ARG A 4 -13.75 1.59 -1.73
C ARG A 4 -13.28 0.23 -1.24
N GLU A 5 -14.17 -0.51 -0.60
CA GLU A 5 -13.92 -1.88 -0.14
C GLU A 5 -13.82 -2.83 -1.33
N THR A 6 -14.71 -2.70 -2.31
CA THR A 6 -14.64 -3.42 -3.58
C THR A 6 -13.32 -3.20 -4.31
N ILE A 7 -12.85 -1.94 -4.40
CA ILE A 7 -11.57 -1.61 -5.03
C ILE A 7 -10.41 -2.33 -4.32
N ARG A 8 -10.38 -2.34 -2.99
CA ARG A 8 -9.35 -3.05 -2.22
C ARG A 8 -9.41 -4.56 -2.45
N ASN A 9 -10.57 -5.17 -2.29
CA ASN A 9 -10.74 -6.61 -2.43
C ASN A 9 -10.31 -7.09 -3.83
N LEU A 10 -10.66 -6.35 -4.89
CA LEU A 10 -10.24 -6.71 -6.25
C LEU A 10 -8.75 -6.45 -6.49
N ASN A 11 -8.18 -5.38 -5.91
CA ASN A 11 -6.75 -5.12 -5.99
C ASN A 11 -5.93 -6.20 -5.26
N ASP A 12 -6.41 -6.70 -4.11
CA ASP A 12 -5.80 -7.80 -3.37
C ASP A 12 -5.82 -9.11 -4.16
N GLN A 13 -6.75 -9.26 -5.12
CA GLN A 13 -6.78 -10.34 -6.11
C GLN A 13 -5.98 -10.02 -7.39
N ASN A 14 -5.10 -9.01 -7.37
CA ASN A 14 -4.26 -8.57 -8.49
C ASN A 14 -5.04 -8.05 -9.72
N ILE A 15 -6.26 -7.56 -9.53
CA ILE A 15 -7.05 -6.99 -10.62
C ILE A 15 -6.64 -5.52 -10.81
N GLY A 16 -6.20 -5.18 -12.02
CA GLY A 16 -5.71 -3.84 -12.32
C GLY A 16 -6.80 -2.75 -12.31
N PRO A 17 -6.44 -1.46 -12.09
CA PRO A 17 -7.39 -0.35 -11.93
C PRO A 17 -8.41 -0.19 -13.07
N SER A 18 -8.02 -0.49 -14.31
CA SER A 18 -8.92 -0.38 -15.47
C SER A 18 -10.06 -1.39 -15.41
N LYS A 19 -9.77 -2.64 -15.02
CA LYS A 19 -10.77 -3.71 -14.89
C LYS A 19 -11.67 -3.49 -13.68
N ILE A 20 -11.10 -2.97 -12.59
CA ILE A 20 -11.89 -2.54 -11.41
C ILE A 20 -12.88 -1.44 -11.80
N LEU A 21 -12.44 -0.42 -12.55
CA LEU A 21 -13.34 0.65 -13.00
C LEU A 21 -14.44 0.15 -13.94
N GLU A 22 -14.12 -0.79 -14.83
CA GLU A 22 -15.10 -1.45 -15.70
C GLU A 22 -16.13 -2.25 -14.89
N TYR A 23 -15.68 -3.03 -13.89
CA TYR A 23 -16.56 -3.74 -12.98
C TYR A 23 -17.52 -2.78 -12.25
N LEU A 24 -17.00 -1.70 -11.67
CA LEU A 24 -17.82 -0.68 -11.01
C LEU A 24 -18.82 -0.05 -11.98
N SER A 25 -18.42 0.22 -13.22
CA SER A 25 -19.33 0.74 -14.25
C SER A 25 -20.49 -0.22 -14.53
N ILE A 26 -20.27 -1.53 -14.48
CA ILE A 26 -21.34 -2.53 -14.67
C ILE A 26 -22.29 -2.51 -13.47
N VAL A 27 -21.74 -2.49 -12.26
CA VAL A 27 -22.52 -2.47 -11.00
C VAL A 27 -23.40 -1.21 -10.91
N HIS A 28 -22.87 -0.06 -11.29
CA HIS A 28 -23.58 1.22 -11.24
C HIS A 28 -24.41 1.54 -12.50
N GLY A 29 -24.52 0.59 -13.44
CA GLY A 29 -25.37 0.75 -14.63
C GLY A 29 -24.83 1.74 -15.69
N GLY A 30 -23.53 2.03 -15.68
CA GLY A 30 -22.86 2.86 -16.67
C GLY A 30 -21.74 3.72 -16.08
N LYS A 31 -20.85 4.20 -16.94
CA LYS A 31 -19.72 5.06 -16.53
C LYS A 31 -20.20 6.43 -16.03
N ASP A 32 -21.34 6.90 -16.53
CA ASP A 32 -21.90 8.22 -16.17
C ASP A 32 -22.43 8.24 -14.73
N ASN A 33 -22.71 7.06 -14.16
CA ASN A 33 -23.15 6.91 -12.77
C ASN A 33 -21.97 6.73 -11.80
N LEU A 34 -20.73 6.69 -12.30
CA LEU A 34 -19.54 6.58 -11.46
C LEU A 34 -19.07 7.95 -10.98
N HIS A 35 -18.91 8.07 -9.67
CA HIS A 35 -18.22 9.22 -9.06
C HIS A 35 -16.69 9.07 -9.06
N PHE A 36 -16.16 8.03 -9.70
CA PHE A 36 -14.73 7.71 -9.73
C PHE A 36 -14.21 7.67 -11.17
N ARG A 37 -13.05 8.28 -11.38
CA ARG A 37 -12.25 8.12 -12.58
C ARG A 37 -11.18 7.06 -12.34
N ARG A 38 -10.58 6.57 -13.43
CA ARG A 38 -9.44 5.64 -13.37
C ARG A 38 -8.32 6.15 -12.45
N ARG A 39 -8.03 7.45 -12.50
CA ARG A 39 -7.02 8.09 -11.66
C ARG A 39 -7.35 7.97 -10.17
N ASP A 40 -8.63 8.07 -9.80
CA ASP A 40 -9.06 7.96 -8.40
C ASP A 40 -8.85 6.53 -7.87
N VAL A 41 -9.19 5.53 -8.67
CA VAL A 41 -8.93 4.11 -8.36
C VAL A 41 -7.43 3.84 -8.21
N SER A 42 -6.62 4.33 -9.15
CA SER A 42 -5.16 4.21 -9.06
C SER A 42 -4.58 4.89 -7.82
N ASN A 43 -5.02 6.11 -7.52
CA ASN A 43 -4.57 6.85 -6.33
C ASN A 43 -4.94 6.12 -5.05
N MET A 44 -6.15 5.55 -4.96
CA MET A 44 -6.57 4.78 -3.80
C MET A 44 -5.71 3.53 -3.58
N ILE A 45 -5.44 2.79 -4.65
CA ILE A 45 -4.54 1.62 -4.60
C ILE A 45 -3.14 2.04 -4.15
N SER A 46 -2.59 3.13 -4.71
CA SER A 46 -1.28 3.63 -4.30
C SER A 46 -1.25 4.05 -2.83
N ILE A 47 -2.29 4.72 -2.32
CA ILE A 47 -2.39 5.11 -0.90
C ILE A 47 -2.46 3.86 -0.01
N ASP A 48 -3.25 2.86 -0.39
CA ASP A 48 -3.40 1.65 0.42
C ASP A 48 -2.12 0.80 0.40
N ASN A 49 -1.42 0.70 -0.74
CA ASN A 49 -0.10 0.06 -0.82
C ASN A 49 0.95 0.80 0.03
N ARG A 50 0.92 2.14 0.06
CA ARG A 50 1.81 2.93 0.94
C ARG A 50 1.59 2.66 2.43
N LYS A 51 0.36 2.36 2.85
CA LYS A 51 0.10 1.97 4.24
C LYS A 51 0.71 0.61 4.60
N LEU A 52 0.87 -0.27 3.62
CA LEU A 52 1.50 -1.58 3.82
C LEU A 52 3.03 -1.48 3.84
N LEU A 53 3.61 -0.57 3.06
CA LEU A 53 5.07 -0.34 2.98
C LEU A 53 5.72 -0.02 4.34
N GLY A 54 5.03 0.66 5.27
CA GLY A 54 5.56 0.93 6.61
C GLY A 54 5.50 -0.27 7.58
N ARG A 55 4.60 -1.22 7.35
CA ARG A 55 4.34 -2.33 8.29
C ARG A 55 5.45 -3.38 8.30
N ASP A 56 6.03 -3.63 7.12
CA ASP A 56 7.17 -4.55 7.00
C ASP A 56 8.44 -3.92 7.58
N VAL A 57 8.63 -2.62 7.38
CA VAL A 57 9.74 -1.86 7.98
C VAL A 57 9.70 -1.91 9.50
N ASP A 58 8.54 -1.68 10.12
CA ASP A 58 8.39 -1.77 11.58
C ASP A 58 8.81 -3.14 12.12
N SER A 59 8.42 -4.20 11.42
CA SER A 59 8.76 -5.58 11.79
C SER A 59 10.25 -5.87 11.65
N THR A 60 10.89 -5.35 10.59
CA THR A 60 12.34 -5.46 10.37
C THR A 60 13.14 -4.66 11.41
N MET A 61 12.70 -3.45 11.77
CA MET A 61 13.34 -2.66 12.82
C MET A 61 13.30 -3.36 14.17
N LEU A 62 12.14 -3.93 14.52
CA LEU A 62 11.99 -4.67 15.77
C LEU A 62 12.95 -5.86 15.83
N HIS A 63 13.20 -6.52 14.70
CA HIS A 63 14.17 -7.61 14.60
C HIS A 63 15.61 -7.11 14.81
N PHE A 64 16.00 -6.01 14.17
CA PHE A 64 17.34 -5.43 14.32
C PHE A 64 17.61 -4.91 15.72
N GLN A 65 16.63 -4.28 16.38
CA GLN A 65 16.73 -3.89 17.78
C GLN A 65 17.00 -5.09 18.68
N ARG A 66 16.21 -6.17 18.55
CA ARG A 66 16.44 -7.40 19.32
C ARG A 66 17.80 -8.03 19.03
N ARG A 67 18.25 -7.98 17.78
CA ARG A 67 19.56 -8.52 17.40
C ARG A 67 20.69 -7.69 18.02
N GLN A 68 20.59 -6.37 18.02
CA GLN A 68 21.56 -5.48 18.67
C GLN A 68 21.60 -5.64 20.19
N GLU A 69 20.45 -5.90 20.83
CA GLU A 69 20.40 -6.23 22.27
C GLU A 69 21.12 -7.55 22.58
N SER A 70 21.02 -8.54 21.68
CA SER A 70 21.66 -9.84 21.85
C SER A 70 23.14 -9.88 21.42
N ASP A 71 23.53 -9.01 20.49
CA ASP A 71 24.85 -8.96 19.87
C ASP A 71 25.33 -7.50 19.79
N PRO A 72 26.16 -7.05 20.74
CA PRO A 72 26.68 -5.69 20.75
C PRO A 72 27.57 -5.33 19.55
N GLU A 73 28.05 -6.32 18.78
CA GLU A 73 28.81 -6.09 17.54
C GLU A 73 27.90 -5.89 16.33
N PHE A 74 26.59 -6.15 16.47
CA PHE A 74 25.61 -5.89 15.43
C PHE A 74 25.26 -4.39 15.38
N PHE A 75 25.65 -3.74 14.28
CA PHE A 75 25.29 -2.36 13.98
C PHE A 75 24.41 -2.31 12.74
N TYR A 76 23.41 -1.44 12.76
CA TYR A 76 22.60 -1.12 11.59
C TYR A 76 22.34 0.38 11.51
N ALA A 77 22.16 0.90 10.31
CA ALA A 77 21.75 2.27 10.06
C ALA A 77 20.57 2.31 9.09
N VAL A 78 19.70 3.31 9.26
CA VAL A 78 18.47 3.46 8.49
C VAL A 78 18.43 4.84 7.87
N GLU A 79 18.28 4.90 6.55
CA GLU A 79 18.00 6.13 5.83
C GLU A 79 16.52 6.13 5.44
N ALA A 80 15.77 7.15 5.88
CA ALA A 80 14.40 7.38 5.45
C ALA A 80 14.34 8.45 4.36
N ASP A 81 13.34 8.38 3.48
CA ASP A 81 13.03 9.41 2.49
C ASP A 81 12.23 10.58 3.09
N GLU A 82 11.93 11.59 2.26
CA GLU A 82 11.19 12.80 2.65
C GLU A 82 9.78 12.52 3.16
N ASP A 83 9.19 11.39 2.79
CA ASP A 83 7.87 10.94 3.21
C ASP A 83 7.94 10.05 4.48
N GLY A 84 9.14 9.84 5.04
CA GLY A 84 9.39 9.05 6.24
C GLY A 84 9.46 7.53 6.00
N PHE A 85 9.54 7.09 4.75
CA PHE A 85 9.71 5.66 4.41
C PHE A 85 11.17 5.26 4.38
N VAL A 86 11.49 4.06 4.88
CA VAL A 86 12.85 3.55 4.81
C VAL A 86 13.27 3.31 3.36
N LYS A 87 14.36 3.96 2.99
CA LYS A 87 14.95 3.95 1.66
C LYS A 87 16.15 3.01 1.61
N HIS A 88 16.98 3.01 2.66
CA HIS A 88 18.15 2.14 2.78
C HIS A 88 18.34 1.63 4.22
N ILE A 89 18.85 0.41 4.33
CA ILE A 89 19.29 -0.23 5.57
C ILE A 89 20.73 -0.72 5.32
N PHE A 90 21.66 -0.36 6.21
CA PHE A 90 23.08 -0.71 6.17
C PHE A 90 23.50 -1.46 7.41
#